data_AF-A0A962PRT4-F1
#
_entry.id   AF-A0A962PRT4-F1
#
_cell.length_a   1.000
_cell.length_b   1.000
_cell.length_c   1.000
_cell.angle_alpha   90.00
_cell.angle_beta   90.00
_cell.angle_gamma   90.00
#
_symmetry.space_group_name_H-M   'P 1'
#
loop_
_entity.id
_entity.type
_entity.pdbx_description
1 polymer ?
#
loop_
_entity_poly.entity_id
_entity_poly.type
_entity_poly.pdbx_seq_one_letter_code
_entity_poly.pdbx_strand_id
1 'polypeptide(L)'
;FPDLIQFYGMELNSPGADHSSLIMPQTSDEALRLRKLESEFDRAEAWPIDPARNEPARMLDALREMETFASKPVIIANHPSRSATGKGKWGLDEPSELRDWNDAAPDIAVGMAGAPGHQAAELSTHKPRRRGAYERSPTMGGFDQMTATLGGFWDSMLGEGRAWWITANSDSHRHYDEGGIDFWPGEYSKTWVFAKRTHASILEALRAGHIFVSTGDLIDRMDFVAATSGKHATIGETLVVRPGTVVHILLRVRDPAAQNAGGEDPVVTRIDLIRGDLTGVAIDRSSARNPTTRIEARYTAQDWQVDGDNLTVETSIEIDHSMYLRVRGTNTDQLEPEDDVPGENPWHDLWFYSNPIFVKVAQDS
;
A
#
# COMPACT_ATOMS: atom_id res chain seq x y z
N PHE A 1 -24.28 10.46 8.39
CA PHE A 1 -22.96 11.00 8.06
C PHE A 1 -23.03 11.80 6.76
N PRO A 2 -23.46 13.06 6.78
CA PRO A 2 -23.57 13.89 5.56
C PRO A 2 -22.22 14.09 4.84
N ASP A 3 -21.14 13.82 5.56
CA ASP A 3 -19.75 14.01 5.16
C ASP A 3 -19.08 12.72 4.64
N LEU A 4 -19.74 11.55 4.75
CA LEU A 4 -19.16 10.28 4.29
C LEU A 4 -19.25 10.18 2.77
N ILE A 5 -18.11 9.94 2.12
CA ILE A 5 -18.04 9.60 0.69
C ILE A 5 -18.07 8.07 0.59
N GLN A 6 -19.04 7.56 -0.17
CA GLN A 6 -19.18 6.13 -0.46
C GLN A 6 -19.00 5.91 -1.95
N PHE A 7 -18.18 4.94 -2.31
CA PHE A 7 -18.03 4.48 -3.69
C PHE A 7 -18.85 3.21 -3.89
N TYR A 8 -19.44 3.04 -5.07
CA TYR A 8 -19.80 1.70 -5.52
C TYR A 8 -18.53 0.88 -5.72
N GLY A 9 -18.60 -0.40 -5.40
CA GLY A 9 -17.47 -1.30 -5.53
C GLY A 9 -17.84 -2.71 -5.10
N MET A 10 -16.87 -3.61 -5.20
CA MET A 10 -16.99 -4.98 -4.73
C MET A 10 -15.62 -5.55 -4.38
N GLU A 11 -15.64 -6.60 -3.58
CA GLU A 11 -14.52 -7.53 -3.49
C GLU A 11 -14.63 -8.49 -4.68
N LEU A 12 -13.88 -8.20 -5.74
CA LEU A 12 -13.85 -9.05 -6.93
C LEU A 12 -13.09 -10.32 -6.58
N ASN A 13 -13.72 -11.49 -6.73
CA ASN A 13 -13.00 -12.76 -6.71
C ASN A 13 -12.19 -12.85 -8.01
N SER A 14 -10.98 -12.31 -7.96
CA SER A 14 -10.09 -12.11 -9.11
C SER A 14 -9.77 -13.46 -9.78
N PRO A 15 -10.01 -13.60 -11.09
CA PRO A 15 -9.58 -14.78 -11.83
C PRO A 15 -8.06 -15.01 -11.71
N GLY A 16 -7.65 -16.23 -11.38
CA GLY A 16 -6.24 -16.59 -11.28
C GLY A 16 -5.56 -16.20 -9.96
N ALA A 17 -6.13 -15.27 -9.19
CA ALA A 17 -5.52 -14.67 -8.00
C ALA A 17 -6.35 -14.92 -6.71
N ASP A 18 -6.08 -14.23 -5.59
CA ASP A 18 -6.98 -14.28 -4.42
C ASP A 18 -8.24 -13.44 -4.70
N HIS A 19 -8.25 -12.17 -4.31
CA HIS A 19 -9.34 -11.25 -4.61
C HIS A 19 -8.84 -9.79 -4.53
N SER A 20 -9.64 -8.86 -5.04
CA SER A 20 -9.26 -7.45 -5.16
C SER A 20 -10.37 -6.51 -4.75
N SER A 21 -9.98 -5.37 -4.18
CA SER A 21 -10.89 -4.23 -4.04
C SER A 21 -11.10 -3.58 -5.41
N LEU A 22 -12.32 -3.62 -5.94
CA LEU A 22 -12.73 -2.89 -7.14
C LEU A 22 -13.54 -1.65 -6.73
N ILE A 23 -13.03 -0.46 -7.03
CA ILE A 23 -13.64 0.82 -6.68
C ILE A 23 -14.11 1.53 -7.95
N MET A 24 -15.41 1.75 -8.08
CA MET A 24 -16.02 2.39 -9.25
C MET A 24 -16.03 3.91 -9.12
N PRO A 25 -15.78 4.66 -10.21
CA PRO A 25 -15.97 6.10 -10.19
C PRO A 25 -17.46 6.44 -10.13
N GLN A 26 -17.78 7.52 -9.41
CA GLN A 26 -19.15 8.02 -9.29
C GLN A 26 -19.66 8.50 -10.66
N THR A 27 -20.55 7.72 -11.25
CA THR A 27 -21.26 8.05 -12.50
C THR A 27 -22.70 7.56 -12.43
N SER A 28 -23.57 8.05 -13.31
CA SER A 28 -24.98 7.61 -13.35
C SER A 28 -25.18 6.13 -13.71
N ASP A 29 -24.16 5.48 -14.26
CA ASP A 29 -24.17 4.08 -14.72
C ASP A 29 -23.23 3.17 -13.90
N GLU A 30 -22.67 3.65 -12.78
CA GLU A 30 -21.67 2.92 -11.98
C GLU A 30 -22.14 1.51 -11.55
N ALA A 31 -23.41 1.37 -11.16
CA ALA A 31 -24.00 0.10 -10.77
C ALA A 31 -24.15 -0.88 -11.96
N LEU A 32 -24.46 -0.39 -13.16
CA LEU A 32 -24.56 -1.22 -14.36
C LEU A 32 -23.19 -1.73 -14.81
N ARG A 33 -22.17 -0.87 -14.72
CA ARG A 33 -20.78 -1.24 -15.03
C ARG A 33 -20.23 -2.22 -14.00
N LEU A 34 -20.50 -2.01 -12.72
CA LEU A 34 -20.12 -2.97 -11.67
C LEU A 34 -20.76 -4.34 -11.90
N ARG A 35 -22.08 -4.38 -12.15
CA ARG A 35 -22.79 -5.62 -12.46
C ARG A 35 -22.23 -6.33 -13.70
N LYS A 36 -21.87 -5.58 -14.75
CA LYS A 36 -21.21 -6.15 -15.93
C LYS A 36 -19.92 -6.87 -15.52
N LEU A 37 -19.05 -6.17 -14.80
CA LEU A 37 -17.76 -6.70 -14.36
C LEU A 37 -17.91 -7.95 -13.48
N GLU A 38 -18.82 -7.92 -12.50
CA GLU A 38 -19.19 -9.07 -11.67
C GLU A 38 -19.66 -10.25 -12.54
N SER A 39 -20.69 -10.03 -13.36
CA SER A 39 -21.32 -11.08 -14.18
C SER A 39 -20.35 -11.76 -15.16
N GLU A 40 -19.40 -11.02 -15.72
CA GLU A 40 -18.50 -11.49 -16.76
C GLU A 40 -17.17 -12.01 -16.22
N PHE A 41 -16.65 -11.45 -15.13
CA PHE A 41 -15.27 -11.67 -14.68
C PHE A 41 -15.10 -12.14 -13.24
N ASP A 42 -16.09 -12.00 -12.35
CA ASP A 42 -15.95 -12.61 -11.03
C ASP A 42 -15.90 -14.13 -11.18
N ARG A 43 -14.86 -14.77 -10.62
CA ARG A 43 -14.64 -16.22 -10.80
C ARG A 43 -15.69 -17.07 -10.08
N ALA A 44 -16.32 -16.53 -9.03
CA ALA A 44 -17.27 -17.22 -8.16
C ALA A 44 -18.74 -16.99 -8.58
N GLU A 45 -18.99 -16.08 -9.51
CA GLU A 45 -20.34 -15.70 -9.96
C GLU A 45 -21.15 -16.85 -10.61
N ALA A 46 -20.49 -17.78 -11.31
CA ALA A 46 -21.20 -18.84 -12.04
C ALA A 46 -21.72 -19.96 -11.11
N TRP A 47 -22.99 -20.38 -11.32
CA TRP A 47 -23.55 -21.60 -10.73
C TRP A 47 -24.07 -22.58 -11.79
N PRO A 48 -23.61 -23.85 -11.82
CA PRO A 48 -22.53 -24.40 -10.99
C PRO A 48 -21.18 -23.71 -11.27
N ILE A 49 -20.23 -23.84 -10.34
CA ILE A 49 -18.89 -23.26 -10.47
C ILE A 49 -18.29 -23.65 -11.82
N ASP A 50 -17.80 -22.66 -12.56
CA ASP A 50 -17.10 -22.82 -13.82
C ASP A 50 -15.60 -22.60 -13.62
N PRO A 51 -14.77 -23.68 -13.59
CA PRO A 51 -13.33 -23.55 -13.41
C PRO A 51 -12.64 -22.68 -14.46
N ALA A 52 -13.19 -22.58 -15.68
CA ALA A 52 -12.62 -21.75 -16.75
C ALA A 52 -12.69 -20.24 -16.44
N ARG A 53 -13.46 -19.82 -15.43
CA ARG A 53 -13.48 -18.43 -14.95
C ARG A 53 -12.31 -18.10 -14.02
N ASN A 54 -11.54 -19.08 -13.55
CA ASN A 54 -10.43 -18.87 -12.61
C ASN A 54 -9.05 -19.00 -13.28
N GLU A 55 -8.86 -18.34 -14.41
CA GLU A 55 -7.59 -18.34 -15.17
C GLU A 55 -6.99 -16.94 -15.19
N PRO A 56 -5.66 -16.75 -15.02
CA PRO A 56 -5.03 -15.42 -15.00
C PRO A 56 -5.34 -14.57 -16.24
N ALA A 57 -5.46 -15.21 -17.42
CA ALA A 57 -5.82 -14.54 -18.66
C ALA A 57 -7.20 -13.84 -18.59
N ARG A 58 -8.15 -14.38 -17.80
CA ARG A 58 -9.48 -13.80 -17.63
C ARG A 58 -9.44 -12.51 -16.82
N MET A 59 -8.49 -12.38 -15.89
CA MET A 59 -8.27 -11.11 -15.17
C MET A 59 -7.69 -10.05 -16.10
N LEU A 60 -6.78 -10.43 -17.01
CA LEU A 60 -6.28 -9.51 -18.04
C LEU A 60 -7.39 -9.05 -18.99
N ASP A 61 -8.33 -9.93 -19.33
CA ASP A 61 -9.52 -9.55 -20.11
C ASP A 61 -10.42 -8.58 -19.33
N ALA A 62 -10.59 -8.78 -18.01
CA ALA A 62 -11.34 -7.86 -17.15
C ALA A 62 -10.69 -6.47 -17.14
N LEU A 63 -9.37 -6.38 -16.98
CA LEU A 63 -8.63 -5.11 -17.00
C LEU A 63 -8.76 -4.40 -18.35
N ARG A 64 -8.67 -5.14 -19.46
CA ARG A 64 -8.89 -4.60 -20.82
C ARG A 64 -10.32 -4.10 -21.02
N GLU A 65 -11.31 -4.78 -20.46
CA GLU A 65 -12.70 -4.31 -20.48
C GLU A 65 -12.86 -3.01 -19.69
N MET A 66 -12.27 -2.92 -18.49
CA MET A 66 -12.31 -1.70 -17.67
C MET A 66 -11.63 -0.51 -18.36
N GLU A 67 -10.57 -0.75 -19.15
CA GLU A 67 -9.92 0.27 -19.99
C GLU A 67 -10.85 0.87 -21.06
N THR A 68 -11.90 0.16 -21.47
CA THR A 68 -12.89 0.70 -22.42
C THR A 68 -13.84 1.74 -21.81
N PHE A 69 -13.89 1.83 -20.48
CA PHE A 69 -14.79 2.74 -19.78
C PHE A 69 -14.28 4.19 -19.83
N ALA A 70 -15.18 5.13 -20.12
CA ALA A 70 -14.85 6.55 -20.14
C ALA A 70 -14.36 7.07 -18.76
N SER A 71 -14.89 6.52 -17.67
CA SER A 71 -14.39 6.74 -16.31
C SER A 71 -13.89 5.42 -15.75
N LYS A 72 -12.57 5.31 -15.59
CA LYS A 72 -11.90 4.06 -15.22
C LYS A 72 -12.01 3.78 -13.71
N PRO A 73 -12.29 2.53 -13.29
CA PRO A 73 -12.22 2.13 -11.90
C PRO A 73 -10.77 2.04 -11.40
N VAL A 74 -10.63 1.70 -10.12
CA VAL A 74 -9.36 1.33 -9.49
C VAL A 74 -9.48 -0.09 -8.94
N ILE A 75 -8.45 -0.89 -9.17
CA ILE A 75 -8.23 -2.22 -8.62
C ILE A 75 -6.99 -2.22 -7.74
N ILE A 76 -7.15 -2.79 -6.55
CA ILE A 76 -6.09 -3.01 -5.57
C ILE A 76 -6.17 -4.48 -5.14
N ALA A 77 -5.09 -5.24 -5.35
CA ALA A 77 -5.02 -6.63 -4.91
C ALA A 77 -5.06 -6.70 -3.37
N ASN A 78 -5.95 -7.49 -2.78
CA ASN A 78 -6.02 -7.61 -1.33
C ASN A 78 -5.07 -8.70 -0.84
N HIS A 79 -4.37 -8.42 0.26
CA HIS A 79 -3.55 -9.38 1.05
C HIS A 79 -2.84 -10.46 0.20
N PRO A 80 -1.99 -10.06 -0.75
CA PRO A 80 -1.54 -10.93 -1.84
C PRO A 80 -0.73 -12.16 -1.36
N SER A 81 -0.07 -12.08 -0.21
CA SER A 81 0.67 -13.21 0.36
C SER A 81 -0.11 -14.02 1.40
N ARG A 82 -1.41 -13.77 1.63
CA ARG A 82 -2.19 -14.45 2.68
C ARG A 82 -2.20 -15.98 2.52
N SER A 83 -2.19 -16.44 1.28
CA SER A 83 -2.18 -17.87 0.92
C SER A 83 -0.77 -18.47 0.80
N ALA A 84 0.28 -17.65 0.91
CA ALA A 84 1.67 -18.07 0.81
C ALA A 84 2.05 -19.08 1.91
N THR A 85 2.95 -20.01 1.57
CA THR A 85 3.38 -21.09 2.49
C THR A 85 4.68 -20.79 3.23
N GLY A 86 5.18 -19.55 3.11
CA GLY A 86 6.37 -19.09 3.81
C GLY A 86 6.93 -17.80 3.24
N LYS A 87 7.94 -17.27 3.91
CA LYS A 87 8.68 -16.08 3.49
C LYS A 87 9.41 -16.30 2.16
N GLY A 88 9.29 -15.33 1.25
CA GLY A 88 9.82 -15.42 -0.12
C GLY A 88 9.11 -16.45 -1.01
N LYS A 89 7.96 -16.98 -0.55
CA LYS A 89 7.05 -17.79 -1.36
C LYS A 89 5.78 -16.99 -1.60
N TRP A 90 5.14 -17.27 -2.74
CA TRP A 90 3.93 -16.58 -3.17
C TRP A 90 2.72 -17.49 -3.02
N GLY A 91 1.56 -16.87 -2.97
CA GLY A 91 0.28 -17.52 -2.76
C GLY A 91 -0.47 -17.66 -4.07
N LEU A 92 -1.73 -17.28 -4.04
CA LEU A 92 -2.57 -17.13 -5.23
C LEU A 92 -2.14 -15.92 -6.07
N ASP A 93 -1.57 -14.88 -5.46
CA ASP A 93 -1.00 -13.74 -6.18
C ASP A 93 0.51 -13.91 -6.35
N GLU A 94 1.00 -13.80 -7.59
CA GLU A 94 2.42 -13.92 -7.94
C GLU A 94 3.02 -12.60 -8.46
N PRO A 95 4.34 -12.36 -8.27
CA PRO A 95 5.01 -11.17 -8.80
C PRO A 95 4.84 -10.93 -10.30
N SER A 96 4.83 -11.99 -11.12
CA SER A 96 4.62 -11.89 -12.57
C SER A 96 3.19 -11.48 -12.91
N GLU A 97 2.21 -12.02 -12.19
CA GLU A 97 0.81 -11.71 -12.38
C GLU A 97 0.51 -10.24 -12.08
N LEU A 98 1.00 -9.72 -10.94
CA LEU A 98 0.79 -8.32 -10.57
C LEU A 98 1.47 -7.34 -11.55
N ARG A 99 2.61 -7.73 -12.15
CA ARG A 99 3.21 -7.00 -13.27
C ARG A 99 2.34 -7.05 -14.53
N ASP A 100 1.78 -8.22 -14.86
CA ASP A 100 0.89 -8.38 -16.02
C ASP A 100 -0.36 -7.50 -15.87
N TRP A 101 -0.89 -7.39 -14.64
CA TRP A 101 -2.03 -6.52 -14.34
C TRP A 101 -1.68 -5.05 -14.56
N ASN A 102 -0.55 -4.60 -14.00
CA ASN A 102 -0.09 -3.23 -14.15
C ASN A 102 0.28 -2.89 -15.60
N ASP A 103 0.86 -3.84 -16.36
CA ASP A 103 1.15 -3.65 -17.79
C ASP A 103 -0.14 -3.56 -18.63
N ALA A 104 -1.17 -4.33 -18.28
CA ALA A 104 -2.44 -4.36 -19.01
C ALA A 104 -3.28 -3.09 -18.82
N ALA A 105 -3.30 -2.54 -17.60
CA ALA A 105 -4.08 -1.35 -17.26
C ALA A 105 -3.43 -0.57 -16.10
N PRO A 106 -2.36 0.19 -16.33
CA PRO A 106 -1.58 0.85 -15.27
C PRO A 106 -2.35 1.92 -14.50
N ASP A 107 -3.41 2.49 -15.10
CA ASP A 107 -4.31 3.43 -14.45
C ASP A 107 -5.45 2.74 -13.69
N ILE A 108 -5.57 1.41 -13.75
CA ILE A 108 -6.66 0.65 -13.12
C ILE A 108 -6.08 -0.27 -12.05
N ALA A 109 -5.15 -1.15 -12.41
CA ALA A 109 -4.43 -1.99 -11.46
C ALA A 109 -3.23 -1.24 -10.89
N VAL A 110 -3.48 -0.51 -9.80
CA VAL A 110 -2.55 0.51 -9.28
C VAL A 110 -1.77 0.06 -8.05
N GLY A 111 -2.08 -1.10 -7.47
CA GLY A 111 -1.41 -1.49 -6.24
C GLY A 111 -1.99 -2.70 -5.52
N MET A 112 -1.58 -2.82 -4.25
CA MET A 112 -1.99 -3.89 -3.34
C MET A 112 -2.27 -3.36 -1.94
N ALA A 113 -3.03 -4.11 -1.14
CA ALA A 113 -3.13 -3.88 0.30
C ALA A 113 -1.80 -4.28 0.95
N GLY A 114 -1.01 -3.29 1.33
CA GLY A 114 0.27 -3.49 1.99
C GLY A 114 0.11 -3.89 3.45
N ALA A 115 -0.87 -3.31 4.15
CA ALA A 115 -1.38 -3.85 5.41
C ALA A 115 -2.75 -4.49 5.14
N PRO A 116 -2.90 -5.81 5.37
CA PRO A 116 -4.16 -6.51 5.17
C PRO A 116 -5.20 -6.11 6.22
N GLY A 117 -6.47 -6.46 5.97
CA GLY A 117 -7.53 -6.41 6.97
C GLY A 117 -7.41 -7.53 8.01
N HIS A 118 -8.48 -7.79 8.79
CA HIS A 118 -8.49 -8.82 9.85
C HIS A 118 -7.37 -8.66 10.91
N GLN A 119 -6.91 -7.43 11.16
CA GLN A 119 -5.78 -7.14 12.06
C GLN A 119 -6.11 -7.44 13.54
N ALA A 120 -7.39 -7.55 13.90
CA ALA A 120 -7.81 -7.90 15.25
C ALA A 120 -7.91 -9.42 15.50
N ALA A 121 -7.49 -10.26 14.54
CA ALA A 121 -7.68 -11.70 14.59
C ALA A 121 -7.12 -12.38 15.85
N GLU A 122 -5.98 -11.91 16.35
CA GLU A 122 -5.35 -12.42 17.58
C GLU A 122 -6.08 -11.95 18.85
N LEU A 123 -6.83 -10.84 18.78
CA LEU A 123 -7.63 -10.33 19.90
C LEU A 123 -8.95 -11.10 20.07
N SER A 124 -9.38 -11.86 19.05
CA SER A 124 -10.63 -12.60 19.09
C SER A 124 -10.57 -13.77 20.07
N THR A 125 -11.39 -13.72 21.11
CA THR A 125 -11.58 -14.85 22.05
C THR A 125 -12.51 -15.93 21.50
N HIS A 126 -13.24 -15.64 20.42
CA HIS A 126 -14.23 -16.55 19.83
C HIS A 126 -13.65 -17.36 18.67
N LYS A 127 -12.75 -16.75 17.89
CA LYS A 127 -12.11 -17.34 16.70
C LYS A 127 -10.66 -16.89 16.62
N PRO A 128 -9.80 -17.30 17.58
CA PRO A 128 -8.41 -16.90 17.58
C PRO A 128 -7.73 -17.38 16.30
N ARG A 129 -7.16 -16.43 15.57
CA ARG A 129 -6.51 -16.61 14.28
C ARG A 129 -5.26 -15.75 14.26
N ARG A 130 -4.34 -16.05 13.34
CA ARG A 130 -3.16 -15.22 13.16
C ARG A 130 -3.54 -13.81 12.71
N ARG A 131 -2.77 -12.79 13.13
CA ARG A 131 -2.93 -11.39 12.69
C ARG A 131 -3.08 -11.34 11.17
N GLY A 132 -4.08 -10.60 10.69
CA GLY A 132 -4.41 -10.51 9.28
C GLY A 132 -5.10 -11.75 8.66
N ALA A 133 -5.39 -12.79 9.45
CA ALA A 133 -5.78 -14.13 9.01
C ALA A 133 -4.70 -14.85 8.16
N TYR A 134 -3.42 -14.51 8.37
CA TYR A 134 -2.24 -15.07 7.68
C TYR A 134 -1.78 -16.38 8.32
N GLU A 135 -2.59 -17.44 8.18
CA GLU A 135 -2.40 -18.70 8.92
C GLU A 135 -1.14 -19.51 8.53
N ARG A 136 -0.70 -19.38 7.27
CA ARG A 136 0.35 -20.22 6.68
C ARG A 136 1.74 -19.61 6.74
N SER A 137 1.80 -18.28 6.70
CA SER A 137 3.02 -17.47 6.81
C SER A 137 2.60 -16.14 7.42
N PRO A 138 3.19 -15.70 8.55
CA PRO A 138 2.72 -14.51 9.24
C PRO A 138 2.93 -13.23 8.40
N THR A 139 2.16 -12.21 8.74
CA THR A 139 2.49 -10.81 8.42
C THR A 139 3.78 -10.38 9.15
N MET A 140 4.33 -9.23 8.78
CA MET A 140 5.52 -8.65 9.38
C MET A 140 5.25 -7.22 9.81
N GLY A 141 5.19 -6.92 11.12
CA GLY A 141 4.75 -5.61 11.59
C GLY A 141 3.26 -5.35 11.34
N GLY A 142 2.47 -6.41 11.10
CA GLY A 142 1.12 -6.32 10.53
C GLY A 142 1.06 -6.03 9.03
N PHE A 143 2.17 -6.04 8.29
CA PHE A 143 2.22 -5.81 6.84
C PHE A 143 2.48 -7.10 6.06
N ASP A 144 2.03 -7.15 4.80
CA ASP A 144 2.32 -8.25 3.88
C ASP A 144 3.83 -8.32 3.58
N GLN A 145 4.39 -9.53 3.45
CA GLN A 145 5.80 -9.72 3.11
C GLN A 145 6.22 -9.06 1.79
N MET A 146 5.29 -8.90 0.84
CA MET A 146 5.49 -8.17 -0.41
C MET A 146 5.74 -6.67 -0.20
N THR A 147 5.30 -6.12 0.93
CA THR A 147 5.49 -4.72 1.34
C THR A 147 6.63 -4.56 2.36
N ALA A 148 6.63 -5.37 3.40
CA ALA A 148 7.49 -5.20 4.58
C ALA A 148 8.97 -5.51 4.30
N THR A 149 9.25 -6.38 3.33
CA THR A 149 10.61 -6.81 3.01
C THR A 149 11.39 -5.71 2.30
N LEU A 150 12.43 -5.17 2.94
CA LEU A 150 13.34 -4.19 2.34
C LEU A 150 14.02 -4.78 1.08
N GLY A 151 13.86 -4.09 -0.04
CA GLY A 151 14.34 -4.54 -1.35
C GLY A 151 13.54 -5.71 -1.93
N GLY A 152 12.36 -6.02 -1.37
CA GLY A 152 11.48 -7.10 -1.79
C GLY A 152 10.63 -6.77 -3.02
N PHE A 153 9.45 -7.40 -3.12
CA PHE A 153 8.58 -7.28 -4.29
C PHE A 153 8.17 -5.83 -4.58
N TRP A 154 7.68 -5.09 -3.58
CA TRP A 154 7.25 -3.72 -3.80
C TRP A 154 8.38 -2.84 -4.32
N ASP A 155 9.56 -2.92 -3.70
CA ASP A 155 10.77 -2.22 -4.14
C ASP A 155 11.24 -2.66 -5.55
N SER A 156 10.95 -3.90 -5.95
CA SER A 156 11.14 -4.37 -7.33
C SER A 156 10.23 -3.64 -8.31
N MET A 157 8.93 -3.51 -8.00
CA MET A 157 7.98 -2.77 -8.82
C MET A 157 8.37 -1.28 -8.92
N LEU A 158 8.77 -0.68 -7.79
CA LEU A 158 9.23 0.71 -7.74
C LEU A 158 10.52 0.91 -8.55
N GLY A 159 11.47 -0.03 -8.47
CA GLY A 159 12.70 -0.02 -9.27
C GLY A 159 12.46 -0.11 -10.77
N GLU A 160 11.36 -0.71 -11.19
CA GLU A 160 10.94 -0.73 -12.60
C GLU A 160 10.33 0.62 -13.05
N GLY A 161 10.10 1.55 -12.12
CA GLY A 161 9.44 2.82 -12.36
C GLY A 161 7.93 2.69 -12.48
N ARG A 162 7.34 1.59 -11.98
CA ARG A 162 5.91 1.32 -12.05
C ARG A 162 5.14 2.14 -11.03
N ALA A 163 3.95 2.58 -11.44
CA ALA A 163 2.94 3.08 -10.52
C ALA A 163 2.29 1.89 -9.78
N TRP A 164 2.94 1.43 -8.71
CA TRP A 164 2.47 0.31 -7.89
C TRP A 164 2.50 0.68 -6.41
N TRP A 165 1.32 0.92 -5.87
CA TRP A 165 1.09 1.58 -4.60
C TRP A 165 0.68 0.60 -3.51
N ILE A 166 0.89 0.99 -2.26
CA ILE A 166 0.30 0.28 -1.12
C ILE A 166 -0.86 1.06 -0.52
N THR A 167 -1.86 0.31 -0.06
CA THR A 167 -2.94 0.81 0.81
C THR A 167 -3.05 -0.06 2.06
N ALA A 168 -3.88 0.37 3.00
CA ALA A 168 -4.27 -0.40 4.17
C ALA A 168 -5.80 -0.42 4.28
N ASN A 169 -6.36 -1.61 4.51
CA ASN A 169 -7.81 -1.78 4.63
C ASN A 169 -8.18 -2.55 5.91
N SER A 170 -9.47 -2.59 6.24
CA SER A 170 -9.98 -3.30 7.42
C SER A 170 -10.45 -4.71 7.10
N ASP A 171 -10.88 -4.96 5.86
CA ASP A 171 -11.61 -6.16 5.45
C ASP A 171 -12.75 -6.52 6.44
N SER A 172 -13.45 -5.48 6.90
CA SER A 172 -14.35 -5.58 8.05
C SER A 172 -15.64 -6.31 7.70
N HIS A 173 -15.84 -7.45 8.35
CA HIS A 173 -17.04 -8.29 8.28
C HIS A 173 -17.76 -8.34 9.63
N ARG A 174 -16.99 -8.50 10.71
CA ARG A 174 -17.50 -8.52 12.09
C ARG A 174 -16.39 -8.17 13.06
N HIS A 175 -16.69 -7.22 13.95
CA HIS A 175 -15.73 -6.80 14.96
C HIS A 175 -15.34 -7.94 15.91
N TYR A 176 -14.11 -7.92 16.42
CA TYR A 176 -13.56 -9.01 17.24
C TYR A 176 -14.31 -9.20 18.57
N ASP A 177 -14.84 -8.12 19.16
CA ASP A 177 -15.66 -8.19 20.38
C ASP A 177 -17.09 -8.70 20.13
N GLU A 178 -17.56 -8.67 18.88
CA GLU A 178 -18.86 -9.20 18.43
C GLU A 178 -18.74 -10.64 17.89
N GLY A 179 -17.61 -11.31 18.14
CA GLY A 179 -17.36 -12.69 17.73
C GLY A 179 -16.81 -12.85 16.32
N GLY A 180 -16.28 -11.77 15.74
CA GLY A 180 -15.49 -11.77 14.51
C GLY A 180 -13.99 -11.74 14.77
N ILE A 181 -13.24 -11.15 13.83
CA ILE A 181 -11.77 -11.03 13.87
C ILE A 181 -11.29 -9.65 13.39
N ASP A 182 -12.21 -8.69 13.24
CA ASP A 182 -11.93 -7.42 12.58
C ASP A 182 -11.90 -6.27 13.57
N PHE A 183 -11.17 -5.22 13.20
CA PHE A 183 -11.45 -3.88 13.68
C PHE A 183 -12.54 -3.24 12.79
N TRP A 184 -13.22 -2.22 13.30
CA TRP A 184 -14.14 -1.42 12.51
C TRP A 184 -13.39 -0.64 11.42
N PRO A 185 -14.05 -0.27 10.31
CA PRO A 185 -13.43 0.55 9.28
C PRO A 185 -12.86 1.85 9.86
N GLY A 186 -11.54 2.04 9.72
CA GLY A 186 -10.84 3.22 10.22
C GLY A 186 -10.50 3.19 11.71
N GLU A 187 -10.71 2.09 12.42
CA GLU A 187 -10.34 1.99 13.84
C GLU A 187 -8.83 1.74 14.02
N TYR A 188 -8.25 0.83 13.24
CA TYR A 188 -6.84 0.44 13.36
C TYR A 188 -5.99 0.78 12.13
N SER A 189 -6.26 0.09 11.00
CA SER A 189 -5.55 0.32 9.73
C SER A 189 -6.18 1.47 8.95
N LYS A 190 -5.37 2.44 8.53
CA LYS A 190 -5.83 3.61 7.78
C LYS A 190 -5.01 3.85 6.52
N THR A 191 -5.72 4.11 5.42
CA THR A 191 -5.16 4.72 4.20
C THR A 191 -5.45 6.21 4.23
N TRP A 192 -4.41 7.03 4.26
CA TRP A 192 -4.52 8.48 4.17
C TRP A 192 -4.28 8.92 2.73
N VAL A 193 -5.30 9.54 2.13
CA VAL A 193 -5.26 9.99 0.72
C VAL A 193 -5.22 11.51 0.67
N PHE A 194 -4.19 12.07 0.04
CA PHE A 194 -4.09 13.52 -0.15
C PHE A 194 -4.99 13.97 -1.32
N ALA A 195 -6.22 14.36 -1.01
CA ALA A 195 -7.23 14.71 -2.00
C ALA A 195 -8.20 15.78 -1.49
N LYS A 196 -8.86 16.47 -2.43
CA LYS A 196 -10.11 17.16 -2.10
C LYS A 196 -11.17 16.12 -1.76
N ARG A 197 -12.07 16.45 -0.83
CA ARG A 197 -13.16 15.57 -0.39
C ARG A 197 -14.27 15.45 -1.45
N THR A 198 -13.95 14.78 -2.55
CA THR A 198 -14.85 14.50 -3.69
C THR A 198 -14.49 13.13 -4.27
N HIS A 199 -15.46 12.39 -4.80
CA HIS A 199 -15.22 11.08 -5.41
C HIS A 199 -14.09 11.09 -6.44
N ALA A 200 -14.15 12.03 -7.39
CA ALA A 200 -13.15 12.16 -8.45
C ALA A 200 -11.74 12.42 -7.89
N SER A 201 -11.58 13.42 -7.00
CA SER A 201 -10.25 13.75 -6.47
C SER A 201 -9.66 12.63 -5.62
N ILE A 202 -10.47 11.87 -4.89
CA ILE A 202 -10.01 10.72 -4.10
C ILE A 202 -9.54 9.61 -5.04
N LEU A 203 -10.33 9.29 -6.07
CA LEU A 203 -9.98 8.22 -7.00
C LEU A 203 -8.71 8.54 -7.81
N GLU A 204 -8.55 9.78 -8.27
CA GLU A 204 -7.31 10.21 -8.95
C GLU A 204 -6.10 10.19 -8.00
N ALA A 205 -6.29 10.57 -6.73
CA ALA A 205 -5.20 10.51 -5.75
C ALA A 205 -4.80 9.08 -5.40
N LEU A 206 -5.75 8.13 -5.38
CA LEU A 206 -5.45 6.71 -5.26
C LEU A 206 -4.64 6.22 -6.46
N ARG A 207 -5.06 6.60 -7.69
CA ARG A 207 -4.37 6.24 -8.93
C ARG A 207 -2.96 6.84 -9.01
N ALA A 208 -2.78 8.07 -8.56
CA ALA A 208 -1.48 8.75 -8.52
C ALA A 208 -0.61 8.33 -7.33
N GLY A 209 -1.15 7.55 -6.39
CA GLY A 209 -0.40 7.06 -5.24
C GLY A 209 -0.09 8.13 -4.19
N HIS A 210 -0.87 9.22 -4.11
CA HIS A 210 -0.76 10.25 -3.07
C HIS A 210 -1.24 9.73 -1.70
N ILE A 211 -0.56 8.70 -1.19
CA ILE A 211 -1.01 7.85 -0.11
C ILE A 211 0.14 7.61 0.88
N PHE A 212 -0.20 7.70 2.16
CA PHE A 212 0.53 6.97 3.19
C PHE A 212 -0.44 6.10 3.99
N VAL A 213 0.09 5.08 4.62
CA VAL A 213 -0.66 4.14 5.46
C VAL A 213 -0.10 4.14 6.86
N SER A 214 -0.97 3.99 7.86
CA SER A 214 -0.58 3.91 9.27
C SER A 214 -1.49 2.93 10.00
N THR A 215 -0.91 2.19 10.95
CA THR A 215 -1.65 1.34 11.89
C THR A 215 -1.69 1.98 13.28
N GLY A 216 -2.80 1.78 13.98
CA GLY A 216 -2.97 2.14 15.39
C GLY A 216 -2.86 3.64 15.71
N ASP A 217 -3.14 4.50 14.73
CA ASP A 217 -3.00 5.96 14.83
C ASP A 217 -1.60 6.45 15.22
N LEU A 218 -0.55 5.68 14.87
CA LEU A 218 0.83 6.08 15.13
C LEU A 218 1.17 7.43 14.48
N ILE A 219 0.69 7.68 13.26
CA ILE A 219 0.70 9.01 12.66
C ILE A 219 -0.61 9.26 11.92
N ASP A 220 -1.04 10.53 11.87
CA ASP A 220 -2.25 10.94 11.17
C ASP A 220 -1.99 12.01 10.08
N ARG A 221 -0.72 12.38 9.89
CA ARG A 221 -0.26 13.31 8.86
C ARG A 221 1.17 13.03 8.47
N MET A 222 1.47 13.16 7.18
CA MET A 222 2.81 13.15 6.63
C MET A 222 2.94 14.20 5.53
N ASP A 223 4.00 15.02 5.61
CA ASP A 223 4.52 15.83 4.51
C ASP A 223 5.90 15.28 4.15
N PHE A 224 5.99 14.64 2.98
CA PHE A 224 7.24 14.13 2.44
C PHE A 224 7.49 14.82 1.09
N VAL A 225 8.57 15.59 1.03
CA VAL A 225 8.87 16.48 -0.10
C VAL A 225 10.32 16.31 -0.51
N ALA A 226 10.55 16.09 -1.81
CA ALA A 226 11.86 16.19 -2.44
C ALA A 226 11.92 17.47 -3.27
N ALA A 227 12.90 18.34 -3.01
CA ALA A 227 12.98 19.66 -3.62
C ALA A 227 14.40 20.02 -4.09
N THR A 228 14.46 20.80 -5.16
CA THR A 228 15.67 21.49 -5.62
C THR A 228 15.28 22.89 -6.11
N SER A 229 16.24 23.69 -6.59
CA SER A 229 16.01 25.10 -6.99
C SER A 229 14.80 25.27 -7.92
N GLY A 230 13.67 25.72 -7.35
CA GLY A 230 12.42 26.02 -8.04
C GLY A 230 11.52 24.83 -8.42
N LYS A 231 11.86 23.60 -8.01
CA LYS A 231 11.07 22.40 -8.30
C LYS A 231 10.92 21.52 -7.05
N HIS A 232 9.78 20.87 -6.91
CA HIS A 232 9.57 19.86 -5.89
C HIS A 232 8.66 18.75 -6.41
N ALA A 233 8.70 17.62 -5.70
CA ALA A 233 7.77 16.52 -5.84
C ALA A 233 7.40 16.02 -4.44
N THR A 234 6.19 15.49 -4.32
CA THR A 234 5.63 14.88 -3.12
C THR A 234 5.29 13.41 -3.38
N ILE A 235 4.76 12.71 -2.37
CA ILE A 235 4.36 11.30 -2.45
C ILE A 235 3.57 11.00 -3.73
N GLY A 236 4.00 10.02 -4.51
CA GLY A 236 3.41 9.61 -5.80
C GLY A 236 3.94 10.39 -7.02
N GLU A 237 4.64 11.51 -6.82
CA GLU A 237 5.12 12.36 -7.91
C GLU A 237 6.56 12.05 -8.34
N THR A 238 6.98 12.66 -9.46
CA THR A 238 8.34 12.54 -9.99
C THR A 238 9.04 13.90 -10.04
N LEU A 239 10.21 13.99 -9.41
CA LEU A 239 11.15 15.11 -9.55
C LEU A 239 12.17 14.81 -10.65
N VAL A 240 12.30 15.68 -11.65
CA VAL A 240 13.32 15.54 -12.71
C VAL A 240 14.48 16.50 -12.47
N VAL A 241 15.70 15.95 -12.36
CA VAL A 241 16.94 16.69 -12.04
C VAL A 241 18.08 16.35 -13.00
N ARG A 242 19.19 17.10 -12.95
CA ARG A 242 20.43 16.76 -13.66
C ARG A 242 21.33 15.89 -12.76
N PRO A 243 22.26 15.10 -13.32
CA PRO A 243 23.28 14.42 -12.51
C PRO A 243 24.04 15.40 -11.60
N GLY A 244 24.42 14.97 -10.39
CA GLY A 244 25.06 15.80 -9.37
C GLY A 244 24.16 16.85 -8.72
N THR A 245 22.85 16.85 -8.99
CA THR A 245 21.93 17.78 -8.32
C THR A 245 21.75 17.37 -6.87
N VAL A 246 21.96 18.30 -5.94
CA VAL A 246 21.56 18.13 -4.55
C VAL A 246 20.05 18.32 -4.43
N VAL A 247 19.37 17.30 -3.91
CA VAL A 247 17.94 17.32 -3.60
C VAL A 247 17.77 17.39 -2.09
N HIS A 248 17.05 18.40 -1.64
CA HIS A 248 16.67 18.59 -0.24
C HIS A 248 15.41 17.77 0.04
N ILE A 249 15.44 16.99 1.12
CA ILE A 249 14.34 16.16 1.56
C ILE A 249 13.79 16.74 2.86
N LEU A 250 12.50 17.08 2.86
CA LEU A 250 11.73 17.41 4.05
C LEU A 250 10.84 16.22 4.37
N LEU A 251 10.94 15.73 5.61
CA LEU A 251 10.06 14.73 6.16
C LEU A 251 9.46 15.26 7.46
N ARG A 252 8.17 15.53 7.44
CA ARG A 252 7.39 15.89 8.62
C ARG A 252 6.27 14.90 8.84
N VAL A 253 6.19 14.34 10.03
CA VAL A 253 5.05 13.52 10.46
C VAL A 253 4.39 14.15 11.67
N ARG A 254 3.09 13.91 11.86
CA ARG A 254 2.40 14.25 13.10
C ARG A 254 2.12 12.99 13.90
N ASP A 255 2.69 12.95 15.10
CA ASP A 255 2.49 11.94 16.15
C ASP A 255 1.43 12.50 17.12
N PRO A 256 0.14 12.14 16.96
CA PRO A 256 -0.94 12.80 17.66
C PRO A 256 -0.90 12.51 19.17
N ALA A 257 -0.96 13.56 20.00
CA ALA A 257 -1.04 13.41 21.46
C ALA A 257 -2.45 12.98 21.92
N ALA A 258 -2.87 11.77 21.55
CA ALA A 258 -4.19 11.24 21.83
C ALA A 258 -4.18 9.71 21.90
N GLN A 259 -5.02 9.17 22.79
CA GLN A 259 -5.26 7.73 22.82
C GLN A 259 -5.88 7.26 21.51
N ASN A 260 -5.29 6.20 20.94
CA ASN A 260 -5.88 5.44 19.84
C ASN A 260 -7.08 4.61 20.33
N ALA A 261 -7.75 3.90 19.43
CA ALA A 261 -8.92 3.10 19.80
C ALA A 261 -8.58 1.90 20.72
N GLY A 262 -7.31 1.50 20.81
CA GLY A 262 -6.81 0.53 21.80
C GLY A 262 -6.64 1.11 23.21
N GLY A 263 -6.82 2.42 23.40
CA GLY A 263 -6.59 3.11 24.67
C GLY A 263 -5.12 3.46 24.94
N GLU A 264 -4.25 3.26 23.96
CA GLU A 264 -2.81 3.53 24.04
C GLU A 264 -2.48 4.88 23.39
N ASP A 265 -1.43 5.54 23.87
CA ASP A 265 -0.86 6.77 23.27
C ASP A 265 0.50 6.40 22.65
N PRO A 266 0.51 5.82 21.42
CA PRO A 266 1.72 5.32 20.81
C PRO A 266 2.63 6.47 20.39
N VAL A 267 3.95 6.25 20.44
CA VAL A 267 4.95 7.28 20.10
C VAL A 267 5.84 6.78 18.97
N VAL A 268 6.13 7.64 18.00
CA VAL A 268 7.09 7.33 16.92
C VAL A 268 8.51 7.26 17.51
N THR A 269 9.11 6.08 17.47
CA THR A 269 10.48 5.84 17.98
C THR A 269 11.53 5.97 16.88
N ARG A 270 11.15 5.67 15.63
CA ARG A 270 12.07 5.71 14.49
C ARG A 270 11.36 6.02 13.17
N ILE A 271 12.07 6.75 12.32
CA ILE A 271 11.70 6.99 10.93
C ILE A 271 12.88 6.64 10.01
N ASP A 272 12.67 5.74 9.07
CA ASP A 272 13.64 5.33 8.06
C ASP A 272 13.34 6.03 6.73
N LEU A 273 14.34 6.72 6.16
CA LEU A 273 14.34 7.12 4.76
C LEU A 273 14.98 6.00 3.94
N ILE A 274 14.25 5.49 2.96
CA ILE A 274 14.64 4.34 2.14
C ILE A 274 14.78 4.81 0.70
N ARG A 275 15.81 4.31 0.01
CA ARG A 275 16.01 4.55 -1.42
C ARG A 275 16.29 3.27 -2.17
N GLY A 276 16.01 3.27 -3.45
CA GLY A 276 16.49 2.28 -4.42
C GLY A 276 16.55 2.86 -5.82
N ASP A 277 17.38 2.29 -6.66
CA ASP A 277 17.62 2.79 -8.01
C ASP A 277 16.49 2.35 -8.95
N LEU A 278 16.22 3.18 -9.96
CA LEU A 278 15.35 2.80 -11.07
C LEU A 278 16.16 1.96 -12.06
N THR A 279 16.01 0.64 -11.97
CA THR A 279 16.67 -0.35 -12.83
C THR A 279 15.97 -0.54 -14.17
N GLY A 280 14.75 -0.02 -14.32
CA GLY A 280 13.88 -0.28 -15.47
C GLY A 280 13.19 -1.63 -15.38
N VAL A 281 12.30 -1.91 -16.35
CA VAL A 281 11.44 -3.10 -16.38
C VAL A 281 12.25 -4.39 -16.23
N ALA A 282 11.84 -5.26 -15.31
CA ALA A 282 12.54 -6.50 -15.02
C ALA A 282 12.43 -7.48 -16.21
N ILE A 283 13.55 -8.11 -16.56
CA ILE A 283 13.59 -9.18 -17.58
C ILE A 283 12.89 -10.43 -17.03
N ASP A 284 13.22 -10.80 -15.78
CA ASP A 284 12.54 -11.87 -15.06
C ASP A 284 11.30 -11.30 -14.36
N ARG A 285 10.12 -11.59 -14.91
CA ARG A 285 8.84 -11.13 -14.36
C ARG A 285 8.51 -11.75 -13.00
N SER A 286 9.15 -12.87 -12.63
CA SER A 286 8.98 -13.49 -11.32
C SER A 286 9.85 -12.83 -10.24
N SER A 287 10.74 -11.91 -10.63
CA SER A 287 11.63 -11.20 -9.69
C SER A 287 10.82 -10.50 -8.61
N ALA A 288 11.19 -10.73 -7.36
CA ALA A 288 10.62 -10.05 -6.20
C ALA A 288 11.72 -9.30 -5.44
N ARG A 289 12.67 -8.72 -6.17
CA ARG A 289 13.85 -8.10 -5.57
C ARG A 289 14.39 -6.91 -6.35
N ASN A 290 14.65 -5.82 -5.63
CA ASN A 290 15.53 -4.74 -6.07
C ASN A 290 16.79 -4.67 -5.20
N PRO A 291 17.96 -5.10 -5.71
CA PRO A 291 19.19 -5.22 -4.92
C PRO A 291 19.83 -3.89 -4.52
N THR A 292 19.41 -2.77 -5.13
CA THR A 292 19.96 -1.43 -4.85
C THR A 292 19.28 -0.76 -3.65
N THR A 293 18.15 -1.32 -3.23
CA THR A 293 17.33 -0.81 -2.13
C THR A 293 18.08 -0.89 -0.82
N ARG A 294 18.10 0.22 -0.09
CA ARG A 294 18.74 0.33 1.22
C ARG A 294 18.12 1.44 2.06
N ILE A 295 18.36 1.35 3.36
CA ILE A 295 18.14 2.48 4.26
C ILE A 295 19.16 3.57 3.93
N GLU A 296 18.69 4.74 3.51
CA GLU A 296 19.52 5.93 3.31
C GLU A 296 19.88 6.55 4.66
N ALA A 297 18.89 6.67 5.55
CA ALA A 297 19.07 7.21 6.89
C ALA A 297 18.02 6.65 7.86
N ARG A 298 18.39 6.57 9.14
CA ARG A 298 17.49 6.27 10.25
C ARG A 298 17.49 7.46 11.19
N TYR A 299 16.31 7.96 11.49
CA TYR A 299 16.11 9.10 12.38
C TYR A 299 15.40 8.62 13.64
N THR A 300 15.84 9.16 14.76
CA THR A 300 15.30 8.94 16.10
C THR A 300 15.03 10.28 16.76
N ALA A 301 14.62 10.27 18.03
CA ALA A 301 14.45 11.48 18.85
C ALA A 301 15.70 12.37 18.94
N GLN A 302 16.88 11.87 18.56
CA GLN A 302 18.11 12.66 18.51
C GLN A 302 18.25 13.51 17.24
N ASP A 303 17.49 13.17 16.18
CA ASP A 303 17.72 13.68 14.83
C ASP A 303 16.64 14.67 14.36
N TRP A 304 15.40 14.53 14.84
CA TRP A 304 14.29 15.40 14.43
C TRP A 304 14.06 16.58 15.36
N GLN A 305 13.54 17.65 14.78
CA GLN A 305 12.99 18.79 15.52
C GLN A 305 11.54 18.52 15.88
N VAL A 306 11.15 18.90 17.10
CA VAL A 306 9.79 18.75 17.61
C VAL A 306 9.11 20.12 17.66
N ASP A 307 7.95 20.25 17.03
CA ASP A 307 7.08 21.43 17.10
C ASP A 307 5.63 20.99 17.36
N GLY A 308 5.23 21.04 18.65
CA GLY A 308 4.02 20.38 19.13
C GLY A 308 4.07 18.89 18.83
N ASP A 309 3.05 18.40 18.12
CA ASP A 309 2.91 17.00 17.69
C ASP A 309 3.70 16.68 16.41
N ASN A 310 4.41 17.65 15.83
CA ASN A 310 5.13 17.46 14.56
C ASN A 310 6.59 17.09 14.81
N LEU A 311 7.03 16.00 14.17
CA LEU A 311 8.43 15.57 14.10
C LEU A 311 8.96 15.90 12.70
N THR A 312 10.00 16.74 12.61
CA THR A 312 10.55 17.21 11.34
C THR A 312 12.02 16.83 11.19
N VAL A 313 12.33 16.19 10.06
CA VAL A 313 13.69 15.88 9.61
C VAL A 313 13.94 16.56 8.28
N GLU A 314 15.11 17.17 8.15
CA GLU A 314 15.62 17.69 6.88
C GLU A 314 16.96 17.02 6.55
N THR A 315 17.09 16.53 5.33
CA THR A 315 18.35 15.98 4.82
C THR A 315 18.58 16.38 3.37
N SER A 316 19.74 16.05 2.81
CA SER A 316 20.05 16.32 1.41
C SER A 316 20.80 15.15 0.80
N ILE A 317 20.45 14.82 -0.44
CA ILE A 317 21.01 13.70 -1.19
C ILE A 317 21.50 14.21 -2.54
N GLU A 318 22.73 13.88 -2.91
CA GLU A 318 23.25 14.11 -4.26
C GLU A 318 22.73 13.01 -5.20
N ILE A 319 22.20 13.42 -6.36
CA ILE A 319 21.50 12.55 -7.29
C ILE A 319 22.32 12.34 -8.56
N ASP A 320 22.88 11.14 -8.73
CA ASP A 320 23.66 10.76 -9.93
C ASP A 320 22.93 9.77 -10.85
N HIS A 321 21.92 9.08 -10.33
CA HIS A 321 21.12 8.10 -11.05
C HIS A 321 19.65 8.24 -10.65
N SER A 322 18.76 7.82 -11.54
CA SER A 322 17.33 7.79 -11.23
C SER A 322 17.05 6.81 -10.09
N MET A 323 16.22 7.22 -9.14
CA MET A 323 15.89 6.45 -7.94
C MET A 323 14.44 6.70 -7.50
N TYR A 324 13.98 5.93 -6.53
CA TYR A 324 12.80 6.25 -5.72
C TYR A 324 13.22 6.44 -4.27
N LEU A 325 12.45 7.25 -3.54
CA LEU A 325 12.57 7.46 -2.11
C LEU A 325 11.24 7.13 -1.44
N ARG A 326 11.25 6.37 -0.35
CA ARG A 326 10.05 6.09 0.45
C ARG A 326 10.39 6.17 1.94
N VAL A 327 9.35 6.32 2.75
CA VAL A 327 9.49 6.41 4.21
C VAL A 327 8.79 5.24 4.86
N ARG A 328 9.41 4.71 5.92
CA ARG A 328 8.80 3.79 6.87
C ARG A 328 9.08 4.28 8.28
N GLY A 329 8.15 4.13 9.22
CA GLY A 329 8.44 4.38 10.63
C GLY A 329 7.69 3.43 11.55
N THR A 330 8.06 3.42 12.83
CA THR A 330 7.54 2.50 13.85
C THR A 330 7.58 3.10 15.25
N ASN A 331 6.84 2.48 16.17
CA ASN A 331 6.92 2.70 17.62
C ASN A 331 7.77 1.65 18.36
N THR A 332 8.39 0.70 17.65
CA THR A 332 9.16 -0.41 18.25
C THR A 332 10.67 -0.18 18.17
N ASP A 333 11.46 -1.11 18.72
CA ASP A 333 12.92 -1.17 18.56
C ASP A 333 13.38 -2.06 17.40
N GLN A 334 12.47 -2.79 16.75
CA GLN A 334 12.75 -3.65 15.61
C GLN A 334 13.32 -2.84 14.45
N LEU A 335 14.50 -3.20 13.94
CA LEU A 335 15.18 -2.45 12.87
C LEU A 335 14.49 -2.60 11.51
N GLU A 336 13.88 -3.75 11.28
CA GLU A 336 13.04 -4.09 10.14
C GLU A 336 11.80 -4.80 10.71
N PRO A 337 10.62 -4.72 10.06
CA PRO A 337 9.46 -5.48 10.52
C PRO A 337 9.80 -6.96 10.65
N GLU A 338 9.67 -7.51 11.85
CA GLU A 338 9.88 -8.93 12.11
C GLU A 338 8.59 -9.71 11.84
N ASP A 339 8.68 -11.04 11.74
CA ASP A 339 7.51 -11.89 11.56
C ASP A 339 6.61 -11.81 12.82
N ASP A 340 5.32 -11.50 12.65
CA ASP A 340 4.38 -11.34 13.76
C ASP A 340 4.25 -12.63 14.57
N VAL A 341 4.35 -12.50 15.90
CA VAL A 341 4.35 -13.65 16.82
C VAL A 341 2.91 -13.95 17.27
N PRO A 342 2.48 -15.23 17.34
CA PRO A 342 1.16 -15.56 17.86
C PRO A 342 0.91 -14.98 19.26
N GLY A 343 -0.26 -14.39 19.47
CA GLY A 343 -0.65 -13.72 20.72
C GLY A 343 -0.09 -12.31 20.92
N GLU A 344 0.63 -11.76 19.94
CA GLU A 344 1.05 -10.35 19.97
C GLU A 344 -0.16 -9.40 19.93
N ASN A 345 -0.08 -8.31 20.70
CA ASN A 345 -1.11 -7.27 20.66
C ASN A 345 -0.82 -6.33 19.48
N PRO A 346 -1.70 -6.24 18.46
CA PRO A 346 -1.48 -5.36 17.31
C PRO A 346 -1.36 -3.88 17.68
N TRP A 347 -1.85 -3.46 18.84
CA TRP A 347 -1.73 -2.07 19.31
C TRP A 347 -0.31 -1.68 19.76
N HIS A 348 0.59 -2.65 19.95
CA HIS A 348 1.95 -2.40 20.45
C HIS A 348 3.01 -2.44 19.34
N ASP A 349 2.70 -3.05 18.20
CA ASP A 349 3.59 -3.18 17.04
C ASP A 349 2.97 -2.44 15.84
N LEU A 350 3.30 -1.14 15.78
CA LEU A 350 2.72 -0.18 14.85
C LEU A 350 3.77 0.29 13.85
N TRP A 351 3.30 0.44 12.60
CA TRP A 351 4.13 0.87 11.50
C TRP A 351 3.36 1.81 10.60
N PHE A 352 4.08 2.72 9.94
CA PHE A 352 3.56 3.53 8.86
C PHE A 352 4.50 3.48 7.65
N TYR A 353 3.93 3.66 6.46
CA TYR A 353 4.66 3.66 5.20
C TYR A 353 4.11 4.75 4.28
N SER A 354 4.97 5.43 3.53
CA SER A 354 4.55 6.26 2.39
C SER A 354 4.77 5.53 1.08
N ASN A 355 3.90 5.81 0.10
CA ASN A 355 4.26 5.60 -1.30
C ASN A 355 5.46 6.47 -1.70
N PRO A 356 6.18 6.11 -2.77
CA PRO A 356 7.46 6.75 -3.06
C PRO A 356 7.32 8.14 -3.69
N ILE A 357 8.40 8.91 -3.60
CA ILE A 357 8.73 9.97 -4.54
C ILE A 357 9.74 9.41 -5.54
N PHE A 358 9.50 9.59 -6.84
CA PHE A 358 10.49 9.25 -7.86
C PHE A 358 11.41 10.44 -8.11
N VAL A 359 12.70 10.19 -8.27
CA VAL A 359 13.67 11.19 -8.72
C VAL A 359 14.32 10.66 -9.99
N LYS A 360 14.05 11.31 -11.13
CA LYS A 360 14.59 10.92 -12.43
C LYS A 360 15.70 11.86 -12.87
N VAL A 361 16.81 11.29 -13.28
CA VAL A 361 17.90 12.04 -13.91
C VAL A 361 17.54 12.25 -15.38
N ALA A 362 17.54 13.50 -15.83
CA ALA A 362 17.34 13.85 -17.22
C ALA A 362 18.48 13.26 -18.07
N GLN A 363 18.14 12.60 -19.17
CA GLN A 363 19.15 12.22 -20.16
C GLN A 363 19.62 13.49 -20.88
N ASP A 364 20.94 13.66 -21.02
CA ASP A 364 21.49 14.75 -21.84
C ASP A 364 20.99 14.58 -23.27
N SER A 365 20.24 15.58 -23.75
CA SER A 365 19.68 15.66 -25.10
C SER A 365 20.72 16.05 -26.15
#